data_AF-A0A8J2QG38-F1
#
_entry.id   AF-A0A8J2QG38-F1
#
_cell.length_a   1.000
_cell.length_b   1.000
_cell.length_c   1.000
_cell.angle_alpha   90.00
_cell.angle_beta   90.00
_cell.angle_gamma   90.00
#
_symmetry.space_group_name_H-M   'P 1'
#
loop_
_entity.id
_entity.type
_entity.pdbx_description
1 polymer ?
#
loop_
_entity_poly.entity_id
_entity_poly.type
_entity_poly.pdbx_seq_one_letter_code
_entity_poly.pdbx_strand_id
1 'polypeptide(L)'
;MALPDLDVRSVLNVVEENFQRVGLKAYAIRMIYIGEHAIPKDEMIKHFQATINDVNSTYCEINVNGLLLVYDSYFVHIVEGSEDTLHRHFRFLFEREDKWIEQKRREEEEAALALEEEEGLTVILDEETEPKREFKMFKCLKLLIVYNSLQTLTFDDWRALTARPPALISKLDVNGPMSEHMEQLRICLDKIRRIIALAKADDNVL
;
A
#
# COMPACT_ATOMS: atom_id res chain seq x y z
N MET A 1 42.67 -37.88 -22.65
CA MET A 1 42.07 -36.62 -22.15
C MET A 1 40.58 -36.85 -22.09
N ALA A 2 39.99 -36.83 -20.89
CA ALA A 2 38.54 -36.81 -20.76
C ALA A 2 38.03 -35.45 -21.26
N LEU A 3 36.99 -35.45 -22.09
CA LEU A 3 36.29 -34.23 -22.47
C LEU A 3 35.78 -33.55 -21.19
N PRO A 4 35.84 -32.21 -21.08
CA PRO A 4 35.23 -31.51 -19.95
C PRO A 4 33.73 -31.85 -19.92
N ASP A 5 33.21 -32.15 -18.73
CA ASP A 5 31.77 -32.39 -18.54
C ASP A 5 31.00 -31.23 -19.17
N LEU A 6 30.13 -31.54 -20.13
CA LEU A 6 29.21 -30.54 -20.66
C LEU A 6 28.32 -30.09 -19.51
N ASP A 7 28.26 -28.77 -19.30
CA ASP A 7 27.30 -28.19 -18.37
C ASP A 7 25.89 -28.48 -18.90
N VAL A 8 25.25 -29.52 -18.36
CA VAL A 8 23.89 -29.95 -18.73
C VAL A 8 22.83 -29.04 -18.10
N ARG A 9 23.25 -28.03 -17.33
CA ARG A 9 22.32 -27.10 -16.68
C ARG A 9 21.67 -26.23 -17.74
N SER A 10 20.34 -26.29 -17.76
CA SER A 10 19.55 -25.33 -18.51
C SER A 10 19.60 -23.95 -17.82
N VAL A 11 19.24 -22.90 -18.54
CA VAL A 11 19.06 -21.55 -17.95
C VAL A 11 18.05 -21.58 -16.82
N LEU A 12 16.99 -22.40 -16.93
CA LEU A 12 16.00 -22.58 -15.88
C LEU A 12 16.63 -23.13 -14.60
N ASN A 13 17.51 -24.14 -14.69
CA ASN A 13 18.19 -24.70 -13.52
C ASN A 13 19.01 -23.64 -12.79
N VAL A 14 19.70 -22.77 -13.54
CA VAL A 14 20.49 -21.68 -12.96
C VAL A 14 19.58 -20.66 -12.27
N VAL A 15 18.43 -20.35 -12.85
CA VAL A 15 17.44 -19.42 -12.27
C VAL A 15 16.81 -20.02 -11.00
N GLU A 16 16.42 -21.29 -11.02
CA GLU A 16 15.87 -22.00 -9.86
C GLU A 16 16.89 -22.14 -8.72
N GLU A 17 18.14 -22.51 -9.03
CA GLU A 17 19.23 -22.55 -8.06
C GLU A 17 19.44 -21.16 -7.44
N ASN A 18 19.39 -20.09 -8.23
CA ASN A 18 19.52 -18.74 -7.71
C ASN A 18 18.36 -18.37 -6.79
N PHE A 19 17.12 -18.68 -7.17
CA PHE A 19 15.95 -18.46 -6.32
C PHE A 19 16.03 -19.25 -5.00
N GLN A 20 16.42 -20.53 -5.04
CA GLN A 20 16.64 -21.33 -3.85
C GLN A 20 17.73 -20.75 -2.95
N ARG A 21 18.85 -20.27 -3.53
CA ARG A 21 19.95 -19.65 -2.77
C ARG A 21 19.53 -18.40 -2.04
N VAL A 22 18.54 -17.67 -2.56
CA VAL A 22 17.99 -16.46 -1.91
C VAL A 22 16.71 -16.72 -1.12
N GLY A 23 16.26 -17.97 -1.02
CA GLY A 23 15.06 -18.35 -0.27
C GLY A 23 13.74 -17.94 -0.94
N LEU A 24 13.76 -17.62 -2.23
CA LEU A 24 12.57 -17.26 -2.99
C LEU A 24 12.07 -18.43 -3.83
N LYS A 25 10.75 -18.50 -4.05
CA LYS A 25 10.14 -19.47 -4.98
C LYS A 25 9.96 -18.90 -6.38
N ALA A 26 9.94 -17.57 -6.49
CA ALA A 26 9.69 -16.85 -7.73
C ALA A 26 10.34 -15.47 -7.69
N TYR A 27 10.14 -14.68 -8.75
CA TYR A 27 10.61 -13.31 -8.82
C TYR A 27 9.84 -12.41 -7.84
N ALA A 28 10.57 -11.76 -6.94
CA ALA A 28 10.02 -10.79 -5.99
C ALA A 28 10.30 -9.36 -6.47
N ILE A 29 9.30 -8.49 -6.33
CA ILE A 29 9.40 -7.06 -6.62
C ILE A 29 9.08 -6.26 -5.38
N ARG A 30 9.76 -5.12 -5.23
CA ARG A 30 9.32 -4.06 -4.31
C ARG A 30 8.55 -3.01 -5.08
N MET A 31 7.39 -2.62 -4.58
CA MET A 31 6.63 -1.49 -5.07
C MET A 31 6.47 -0.46 -3.96
N ILE A 32 6.65 0.81 -4.29
CA ILE A 32 6.37 1.93 -3.40
C ILE A 32 5.24 2.73 -4.02
N TYR A 33 4.21 3.04 -3.25
CA TYR A 33 3.14 3.91 -3.71
C TYR A 33 2.67 4.81 -2.60
N ILE A 34 2.21 5.99 -3.01
CA ILE A 34 1.81 7.05 -2.09
C ILE A 34 0.39 7.49 -2.41
N GLY A 35 -0.34 7.93 -1.42
CA GLY A 35 -1.69 8.42 -1.64
C GLY A 35 -2.13 9.43 -0.61
N GLU A 36 -3.16 10.16 -0.96
CA GLU A 36 -3.94 11.01 -0.07
C GLU A 36 -5.22 10.28 0.33
N HIS A 37 -5.52 10.27 1.62
CA HIS A 37 -6.70 9.62 2.19
C HIS A 37 -7.57 10.62 2.95
N ALA A 38 -8.86 10.31 3.12
CA ALA A 38 -9.80 11.17 3.84
C ALA A 38 -10.31 10.55 5.16
N ILE A 39 -9.82 9.37 5.52
CA ILE A 39 -10.32 8.58 6.64
C ILE A 39 -9.35 8.62 7.84
N PRO A 40 -9.80 8.26 9.05
CA PRO A 40 -8.90 8.15 10.20
C PRO A 40 -7.78 7.14 9.97
N LYS A 41 -6.60 7.43 10.52
CA LYS A 41 -5.38 6.62 10.35
C LYS A 41 -5.59 5.16 10.73
N ASP A 42 -6.29 4.91 11.83
CA ASP A 42 -6.54 3.55 12.34
C ASP A 42 -7.46 2.74 11.41
N GLU A 43 -8.43 3.42 10.78
CA GLU A 43 -9.32 2.79 9.81
C GLU A 43 -8.56 2.46 8.52
N MET A 44 -7.71 3.38 8.04
CA MET A 44 -6.83 3.15 6.90
C MET A 44 -5.92 1.94 7.11
N ILE A 45 -5.32 1.82 8.30
CA ILE A 45 -4.47 0.68 8.65
C ILE A 45 -5.26 -0.63 8.61
N LYS A 46 -6.47 -0.65 9.17
CA LYS A 46 -7.34 -1.84 9.15
C LYS A 46 -7.70 -2.27 7.73
N HIS A 47 -8.02 -1.32 6.85
CA HIS A 47 -8.33 -1.65 5.45
C HIS A 47 -7.13 -2.29 4.75
N PHE A 48 -5.92 -1.72 4.91
CA PHE A 48 -4.72 -2.29 4.33
C PHE A 48 -4.36 -3.65 4.95
N GLN A 49 -4.40 -3.79 6.27
CA GLN A 49 -4.10 -5.05 6.94
C GLN A 49 -5.04 -6.16 6.47
N ALA A 50 -6.33 -5.86 6.33
CA ALA A 50 -7.30 -6.81 5.84
C ALA A 50 -6.99 -7.24 4.40
N THR A 51 -6.64 -6.31 3.50
CA THR A 51 -6.27 -6.66 2.12
C THR A 51 -5.02 -7.54 2.05
N ILE A 52 -4.00 -7.27 2.88
CA ILE A 52 -2.78 -8.08 2.93
C ILE A 52 -3.10 -9.50 3.42
N ASN A 53 -3.92 -9.61 4.47
CA ASN A 53 -4.36 -10.90 4.98
C ASN A 53 -5.19 -11.67 3.96
N ASP A 54 -6.12 -11.00 3.26
CA ASP A 54 -6.96 -11.60 2.22
C ASP A 54 -6.09 -12.15 1.07
N VAL A 55 -5.09 -11.39 0.61
CA VAL A 55 -4.15 -11.86 -0.42
C VAL A 55 -3.33 -13.05 0.06
N ASN A 56 -2.74 -12.95 1.26
CA ASN A 56 -1.88 -13.99 1.83
C ASN A 56 -2.63 -15.25 2.26
N SER A 57 -3.95 -15.17 2.45
CA SER A 57 -4.81 -16.34 2.71
C SER A 57 -5.07 -17.18 1.46
N THR A 58 -4.90 -16.59 0.28
CA THR A 58 -5.03 -17.29 -1.01
C THR A 58 -3.70 -17.95 -1.35
N TYR A 59 -3.69 -18.95 -2.24
CA TYR A 59 -2.43 -19.51 -2.74
C TYR A 59 -1.53 -18.41 -3.33
N CYS A 60 -0.35 -18.25 -2.75
CA CYS A 60 0.68 -17.32 -3.17
C CYS A 60 2.06 -17.98 -3.11
N GLU A 61 2.86 -17.77 -4.16
CA GLU A 61 4.24 -18.25 -4.20
C GLU A 61 5.14 -17.45 -3.26
N ILE A 62 4.86 -16.14 -3.16
CA ILE A 62 5.51 -15.18 -2.28
C ILE A 62 4.38 -14.39 -1.60
N ASN A 63 4.36 -14.39 -0.27
CA ASN A 63 3.41 -13.59 0.49
C ASN A 63 3.72 -12.10 0.31
N VAL A 64 2.67 -11.27 0.35
CA VAL A 64 2.83 -9.82 0.38
C VAL A 64 3.24 -9.40 1.78
N ASN A 65 4.44 -8.85 1.87
CA ASN A 65 4.99 -8.24 3.08
C ASN A 65 5.28 -6.76 2.83
N GLY A 66 5.54 -5.99 3.88
CA GLY A 66 5.80 -4.57 3.67
C GLY A 66 5.66 -3.65 4.88
N LEU A 67 5.72 -2.36 4.59
CA LEU A 67 5.61 -1.30 5.57
C LEU A 67 4.65 -0.22 5.07
N LEU A 68 3.60 0.02 5.85
CA LEU A 68 2.67 1.12 5.66
C LEU A 68 2.99 2.26 6.63
N LEU A 69 3.25 3.46 6.10
CA LEU A 69 3.40 4.69 6.88
C LEU A 69 2.15 5.56 6.68
N VAL A 70 1.44 5.87 7.76
CA VAL A 70 0.19 6.64 7.70
C VAL A 70 0.35 7.99 8.42
N TYR A 71 0.17 9.07 7.68
CA TYR A 71 0.08 10.45 8.15
C TYR A 71 -1.39 10.90 8.23
N ASP A 72 -1.64 12.13 8.67
CA ASP A 72 -3.00 12.64 8.88
C ASP A 72 -3.83 12.72 7.60
N SER A 73 -3.21 12.97 6.45
CA SER A 73 -3.92 13.01 5.15
C SER A 73 -3.20 12.24 4.05
N TYR A 74 -2.03 11.68 4.32
CA TYR A 74 -1.22 10.99 3.33
C TYR A 74 -0.76 9.63 3.85
N PHE A 75 -0.41 8.73 2.95
CA PHE A 75 0.25 7.49 3.30
C PHE A 75 1.34 7.14 2.30
N VAL A 76 2.29 6.33 2.74
CA VAL A 76 3.33 5.71 1.91
C VAL A 76 3.30 4.22 2.21
N HIS A 77 3.06 3.41 1.19
CA HIS A 77 3.03 1.97 1.32
C HIS A 77 4.16 1.35 0.50
N ILE A 78 4.98 0.56 1.17
CA ILE A 78 6.09 -0.18 0.58
C ILE A 78 5.71 -1.65 0.68
N VAL A 79 5.52 -2.32 -0.44
CA VAL A 79 5.11 -3.72 -0.49
C VAL A 79 6.12 -4.54 -1.27
N GLU A 80 6.33 -5.76 -0.83
CA GLU A 80 7.17 -6.75 -1.47
C GLU A 80 6.34 -8.01 -1.72
N GLY A 81 6.39 -8.51 -2.95
CA GLY A 81 5.61 -9.67 -3.36
C GLY A 81 5.93 -10.06 -4.79
N SER A 82 5.24 -11.07 -5.30
CA SER A 82 5.21 -11.35 -6.75
C SER A 82 4.34 -10.32 -7.47
N GLU A 83 4.52 -10.16 -8.78
CA GLU A 83 3.67 -9.28 -9.59
C GLU A 83 2.18 -9.61 -9.45
N ASP A 84 1.85 -10.90 -9.48
CA ASP A 84 0.48 -11.39 -9.32
C ASP A 84 -0.12 -11.05 -7.96
N THR A 85 0.63 -11.21 -6.86
CA THR A 85 0.14 -10.91 -5.51
C THR A 85 -0.02 -9.42 -5.27
N LEU A 86 0.87 -8.59 -5.81
CA LEU A 86 0.70 -7.14 -5.77
C LEU A 86 -0.50 -6.69 -6.59
N HIS A 87 -0.75 -7.30 -7.75
CA HIS A 87 -1.93 -7.01 -8.54
C HIS A 87 -3.22 -7.37 -7.79
N ARG A 88 -3.26 -8.55 -7.15
CA ARG A 88 -4.38 -8.97 -6.30
C ARG A 88 -4.63 -8.01 -5.13
N HIS A 89 -3.55 -7.55 -4.49
CA HIS A 89 -3.63 -6.55 -3.41
C HIS A 89 -4.34 -5.27 -3.85
N PHE A 90 -3.96 -4.67 -4.98
CA PHE A 90 -4.65 -3.48 -5.48
C PHE A 90 -6.11 -3.75 -5.81
N ARG A 91 -6.41 -4.89 -6.44
CA ARG A 91 -7.77 -5.26 -6.77
C ARG A 91 -8.64 -5.34 -5.50
N PHE A 92 -8.17 -6.03 -4.47
CA PHE A 92 -8.91 -6.15 -3.21
C PHE A 92 -9.03 -4.80 -2.48
N LEU A 93 -8.03 -3.94 -2.59
CA LEU A 93 -8.07 -2.60 -2.02
C LEU A 93 -9.17 -1.74 -2.66
N PHE A 94 -9.25 -1.71 -3.99
CA PHE A 94 -10.28 -0.93 -4.70
C PHE A 94 -11.68 -1.53 -4.51
N GLU A 95 -11.82 -2.86 -4.59
CA GLU A 95 -13.10 -3.52 -4.31
C GLU A 95 -13.59 -3.25 -2.86
N ARG A 96 -12.66 -3.06 -1.93
CA ARG A 96 -12.97 -2.74 -0.53
C ARG A 96 -13.32 -1.25 -0.34
N GLU A 97 -12.70 -0.35 -1.11
CA GLU A 97 -13.11 1.05 -1.18
C GLU A 97 -14.55 1.17 -1.67
N ASP A 98 -14.90 0.52 -2.78
CA ASP A 98 -16.26 0.55 -3.34
C ASP A 98 -17.30 0.07 -2.33
N LYS A 99 -17.02 -1.05 -1.64
CA LYS A 99 -17.91 -1.59 -0.59
C LYS A 99 -18.05 -0.65 0.60
N TRP A 100 -16.96 0.02 1.01
CA TRP A 100 -16.97 0.96 2.12
C TRP A 100 -17.78 2.22 1.78
N ILE A 101 -17.64 2.74 0.56
CA ILE A 101 -18.42 3.89 0.07
C ILE A 101 -19.91 3.54 0.08
N GLU A 102 -20.28 2.37 -0.43
CA GLU A 102 -21.68 1.93 -0.45
C GLU A 102 -22.25 1.72 0.96
N GLN A 103 -21.45 1.15 1.87
CA GLN A 103 -21.85 1.02 3.27
C GLN A 103 -22.08 2.39 3.93
N LYS A 104 -21.18 3.36 3.71
CA LYS A 104 -21.31 4.71 4.28
C LYS A 104 -22.52 5.46 3.74
N ARG A 105 -22.80 5.30 2.44
CA ARG A 105 -24.02 5.84 1.81
C ARG A 105 -25.27 5.26 2.47
N ARG A 106 -25.32 3.95 2.70
CA ARG A 106 -26.46 3.30 3.35
C ARG A 106 -26.63 3.74 4.80
N GLU A 107 -25.55 3.87 5.56
CA GLU A 107 -25.57 4.37 6.94
C GLU A 107 -26.11 5.81 7.03
N GLU A 108 -25.78 6.68 6.07
CA GLU A 108 -26.30 8.05 6.01
C GLU A 108 -27.78 8.09 5.63
N GLU A 109 -28.21 7.26 4.67
CA GLU A 109 -29.62 7.13 4.28
C GLU A 109 -30.48 6.60 5.44
N GLU A 110 -30.00 5.58 6.16
CA GLU A 110 -30.67 5.05 7.36
C GLU A 110 -30.74 6.08 8.49
N ALA A 111 -29.67 6.87 8.70
CA ALA A 111 -29.65 7.93 9.72
C ALA A 111 -30.59 9.09 9.36
N ALA A 112 -30.71 9.46 8.08
CA ALA A 112 -31.64 10.49 7.62
C ALA A 112 -33.10 10.05 7.84
N LEU A 113 -33.43 8.81 7.48
CA LEU A 113 -34.77 8.24 7.70
C LEU A 113 -35.14 8.18 9.19
N ALA A 114 -34.19 7.82 10.06
CA ALA A 114 -34.42 7.78 11.51
C ALA A 114 -34.70 9.18 12.11
N LEU A 115 -34.04 10.22 11.61
CA LEU A 115 -34.29 11.61 12.01
C LEU A 115 -35.67 12.10 11.53
N GLU A 116 -36.08 11.73 10.32
CA GLU A 116 -37.42 12.03 9.80
C GLU A 116 -38.53 11.35 10.62
N GLU A 117 -38.30 10.11 11.08
CA GLU A 117 -39.23 9.37 11.93
C GLU A 117 -39.33 9.94 13.37
N GLU A 118 -38.21 10.42 13.95
CA GLU A 118 -38.21 11.03 15.29
C GLU A 118 -38.81 12.45 15.32
N GLU A 119 -38.60 13.27 14.28
CA GLU A 119 -39.06 14.66 14.28
C GLU A 119 -40.52 14.83 13.83
N GLY A 120 -41.19 13.79 13.31
CA GLY A 120 -42.62 13.79 13.00
C GLY A 120 -43.07 14.94 12.09
N LEU A 121 -42.15 15.49 11.30
CA LEU A 121 -42.36 16.71 10.52
C LEU A 121 -42.47 16.32 9.03
N THR A 122 -43.71 16.21 8.55
CA THR A 122 -44.02 16.22 7.11
C THR A 122 -43.72 17.60 6.55
N VAL A 123 -42.44 17.85 6.26
CA VAL A 123 -42.03 19.04 5.54
C VAL A 123 -42.07 18.72 4.05
N ILE A 124 -43.16 19.13 3.40
CA ILE A 124 -43.14 19.45 1.98
C ILE A 124 -42.35 20.76 1.86
N LEU A 125 -41.02 20.72 1.69
CA LEU A 125 -40.23 21.89 1.30
C LEU A 125 -39.09 21.49 0.37
N ASP A 126 -39.17 22.07 -0.83
CA ASP A 126 -38.11 22.60 -1.68
C ASP A 126 -36.88 21.74 -2.00
N GLU A 127 -36.79 21.46 -3.30
CA GLU A 127 -35.65 20.96 -4.06
C GLU A 127 -34.41 21.86 -3.92
N GLU A 128 -33.77 21.88 -2.76
CA GLU A 128 -32.35 22.21 -2.67
C GLU A 128 -31.66 21.05 -1.95
N THR A 129 -31.52 19.94 -2.69
CA THR A 129 -30.61 18.85 -2.33
C THR A 129 -29.23 19.46 -2.09
N GLU A 130 -28.87 19.62 -0.81
CA GLU A 130 -27.48 19.73 -0.36
C GLU A 130 -26.63 18.76 -1.21
N PRO A 131 -25.49 19.20 -1.77
CA PRO A 131 -24.70 18.34 -2.63
C PRO A 131 -24.35 17.09 -1.85
N LYS A 132 -24.86 15.93 -2.31
CA LYS A 132 -24.63 14.62 -1.69
C LYS A 132 -23.15 14.53 -1.31
N ARG A 133 -22.86 14.34 -0.02
CA ARG A 133 -21.49 14.24 0.47
C ARG A 133 -20.81 13.07 -0.24
N GLU A 134 -19.77 13.38 -1.01
CA GLU A 134 -19.03 12.36 -1.73
C GLU A 134 -18.09 11.65 -0.74
N PHE A 135 -18.46 10.44 -0.32
CA PHE A 135 -17.60 9.59 0.49
C PHE A 135 -16.43 9.10 -0.37
N LYS A 136 -15.20 9.44 0.04
CA LYS A 136 -13.97 9.01 -0.64
C LYS A 136 -13.02 8.43 0.40
N MET A 137 -12.54 7.21 0.17
CA MET A 137 -11.45 6.66 1.00
C MET A 137 -10.12 7.24 0.53
N PHE A 138 -9.85 7.15 -0.78
CA PHE A 138 -8.68 7.74 -1.42
C PHE A 138 -9.06 8.99 -2.20
N LYS A 139 -8.44 10.13 -1.86
CA LYS A 139 -8.59 11.36 -2.65
C LYS A 139 -7.73 11.32 -3.90
N CYS A 140 -6.52 10.77 -3.78
CA CYS A 140 -5.59 10.63 -4.87
C CYS A 140 -4.62 9.49 -4.57
N LEU A 141 -4.48 8.53 -5.48
CA LEU A 141 -3.41 7.54 -5.44
C LEU A 141 -2.34 7.95 -6.44
N LYS A 142 -1.16 8.38 -5.96
CA LYS A 142 0.00 8.66 -6.81
C LYS A 142 0.96 7.47 -6.73
N LEU A 143 1.00 6.71 -7.80
CA LEU A 143 1.86 5.55 -7.90
C LEU A 143 3.31 6.02 -8.18
N LEU A 144 4.21 5.87 -7.21
CA LEU A 144 5.64 6.13 -7.39
C LEU A 144 6.37 4.81 -7.70
N ILE A 145 6.15 4.26 -8.89
CA ILE A 145 6.71 2.94 -9.23
C ILE A 145 8.25 2.99 -9.24
N VAL A 146 8.87 2.20 -8.37
CA VAL A 146 10.29 1.81 -8.47
C VAL A 146 10.34 0.28 -8.58
N TYR A 147 10.45 -0.25 -9.80
CA TYR A 147 10.64 -1.68 -10.02
C TYR A 147 12.08 -2.07 -9.70
N ASN A 148 12.33 -2.56 -8.49
CA ASN A 148 13.57 -3.25 -8.15
C ASN A 148 13.35 -4.76 -8.18
N SER A 149 14.15 -5.47 -8.98
CA SER A 149 14.38 -6.91 -8.79
C SER A 149 14.99 -7.10 -7.41
N LEU A 150 14.28 -7.80 -6.52
CA LEU A 150 14.80 -8.08 -5.20
C LEU A 150 15.68 -9.32 -5.25
N GLN A 151 16.92 -9.18 -4.82
CA GLN A 151 17.77 -10.34 -4.52
C GLN A 151 17.32 -11.03 -3.24
N THR A 152 16.74 -10.29 -2.28
CA THR A 152 16.19 -10.81 -1.02
C THR A 152 15.00 -9.95 -0.58
N LEU A 153 14.03 -10.55 0.11
CA LEU A 153 12.97 -9.79 0.77
C LEU A 153 13.58 -8.99 1.92
N THR A 154 13.15 -7.74 2.03
CA THR A 154 13.52 -6.87 3.15
C THR A 154 12.52 -6.97 4.28
N PHE A 155 11.26 -7.33 4.03
CA PHE A 155 10.26 -7.46 5.10
C PHE A 155 9.87 -8.92 5.31
N ASP A 156 9.97 -9.39 6.55
CA ASP A 156 9.56 -10.74 6.95
C ASP A 156 8.04 -10.82 7.18
N ASP A 157 7.43 -9.70 7.57
CA ASP A 157 5.99 -9.51 7.80
C ASP A 157 5.48 -8.19 7.20
N TRP A 158 4.18 -7.95 7.33
CA TRP A 158 3.58 -6.65 7.03
C TRP A 158 3.34 -5.87 8.31
N ARG A 159 3.77 -4.60 8.34
CA ARG A 159 3.61 -3.70 9.49
C ARG A 159 3.05 -2.34 9.08
N ALA A 160 2.35 -1.70 10.01
CA ALA A 160 1.88 -0.33 9.86
C ALA A 160 2.41 0.56 10.98
N LEU A 161 2.87 1.77 10.63
CA LEU A 161 3.34 2.77 11.58
C LEU A 161 2.58 4.08 11.42
N THR A 162 2.04 4.56 12.54
CA THR A 162 1.47 5.91 12.69
C THR A 162 2.50 6.86 13.26
N ALA A 163 3.68 6.94 12.65
CA ALA A 163 4.74 7.79 13.18
C ALA A 163 4.51 9.28 12.82
N ARG A 164 5.14 10.17 13.59
CA ARG A 164 5.56 11.51 13.12
C ARG A 164 7.01 11.45 12.62
N PRO A 165 7.35 10.67 11.57
CA PRO A 165 8.72 10.68 11.09
C PRO A 165 9.04 12.07 10.53
N PRO A 166 10.32 12.50 10.55
CA PRO A 166 10.72 13.77 9.95
C PRO A 166 10.23 13.77 8.49
N ALA A 167 9.57 14.86 8.08
CA ALA A 167 8.94 15.01 6.77
C ALA A 167 9.79 14.33 5.68
N LEU A 168 9.20 13.34 4.98
CA LEU A 168 9.94 12.55 3.98
C LEU A 168 10.57 13.45 2.92
N ILE A 169 9.83 14.48 2.49
CA ILE A 169 10.25 15.47 1.51
C ILE A 169 9.94 16.86 2.08
N SER A 170 10.88 17.81 1.93
CA SER A 170 10.64 19.24 2.18
C SER A 170 9.84 19.87 1.04
N LYS A 171 9.31 21.08 1.20
CA LYS A 171 8.57 21.78 0.13
C LYS A 171 9.40 21.76 -1.18
N LEU A 172 8.87 21.07 -2.19
CA LEU A 172 9.55 20.86 -3.46
C LEU A 172 9.27 22.04 -4.39
N ASP A 173 10.30 22.63 -4.98
CA ASP A 173 10.11 23.60 -6.06
C ASP A 173 9.74 22.84 -7.33
N VAL A 174 8.51 23.02 -7.81
CA VAL A 174 8.01 22.35 -9.03
C VAL A 174 8.82 22.78 -10.26
N ASN A 175 9.36 23.99 -10.25
CA ASN A 175 10.16 24.53 -11.35
C ASN A 175 11.66 24.39 -11.11
N GLY A 176 12.06 23.66 -10.05
CA GLY A 176 13.44 23.40 -9.72
C GLY A 176 14.16 22.57 -10.80
N PRO A 177 15.49 22.66 -10.88
CA PRO A 177 16.27 21.84 -11.80
C PRO A 177 16.18 20.35 -11.44
N MET A 178 16.25 19.48 -12.45
CA MET A 178 16.20 18.01 -12.27
C MET A 178 17.18 17.49 -11.21
N SER A 179 18.37 18.08 -11.10
CA SER A 179 19.36 17.72 -10.08
C SER A 179 18.84 17.88 -8.65
N GLU A 180 18.03 18.91 -8.40
CA GLU A 180 17.42 19.15 -7.09
C GLU A 180 16.34 18.12 -6.81
N HIS A 181 15.49 17.80 -7.78
CA HIS A 181 14.49 16.74 -7.65
C HIS A 181 15.13 15.37 -7.41
N MET A 182 16.23 15.06 -8.10
CA MET A 182 16.97 13.82 -7.90
C MET A 182 17.60 13.74 -6.51
N GLU A 183 18.11 14.84 -5.98
CA GLU A 183 18.65 14.89 -4.61
C GLU A 183 17.53 14.70 -3.57
N GLN A 184 16.37 15.36 -3.75
CA GLN A 184 15.21 15.17 -2.88
C GLN A 184 14.69 13.73 -2.93
N LEU A 185 14.67 13.10 -4.11
CA LEU A 185 14.32 11.68 -4.25
C LEU A 185 15.30 10.80 -3.49
N ARG A 186 16.61 11.05 -3.61
CA ARG A 186 17.64 10.32 -2.87
C ARG A 186 17.45 10.46 -1.36
N ILE A 187 17.24 11.68 -0.86
CA ILE A 187 16.95 11.95 0.55
C ILE A 187 15.71 11.19 1.02
N CYS A 188 14.64 11.19 0.22
CA CYS A 188 13.42 10.45 0.51
C CYS A 188 13.69 8.95 0.64
N LEU A 189 14.40 8.36 -0.33
CA LEU A 189 14.77 6.94 -0.32
C LEU A 189 15.67 6.58 0.86
N ASP A 190 16.62 7.44 1.23
CA ASP A 190 17.48 7.24 2.39
C ASP A 190 16.71 7.34 3.72
N LYS A 191 15.75 8.26 3.84
CA LYS A 191 14.84 8.32 4.98
C LYS A 191 13.97 7.07 5.07
N ILE A 192 13.41 6.61 3.95
CA ILE A 192 12.64 5.36 3.89
C ILE A 192 13.50 4.19 4.38
N ARG A 193 14.74 4.05 3.88
CA ARG A 193 15.66 2.99 4.34
C ARG A 193 15.92 3.05 5.85
N ARG A 194 16.10 4.24 6.42
CA ARG A 194 16.27 4.41 7.87
C ARG A 194 15.02 4.02 8.65
N ILE A 195 13.83 4.41 8.17
CA ILE A 195 12.56 4.02 8.78
C ILE A 195 12.39 2.50 8.74
N ILE A 196 12.74 1.85 7.63
CA ILE A 196 12.74 0.39 7.51
C ILE A 196 13.70 -0.23 8.53
N ALA A 197 14.92 0.30 8.66
CA ALA A 197 15.89 -0.20 9.62
C ALA A 197 15.39 -0.04 11.07
N LEU A 198 14.70 1.07 11.39
CA LEU A 198 14.07 1.28 12.70
C LEU A 198 12.91 0.31 12.92
N ALA A 199 12.03 0.12 11.93
CA ALA A 199 10.90 -0.79 12.00
C ALA A 199 11.34 -2.25 12.22
N LYS A 200 12.50 -2.64 11.68
CA LYS A 200 13.12 -3.95 11.93
C LYS A 200 13.75 -4.07 13.32
N ALA A 201 14.24 -2.97 13.88
CA ALA A 201 14.84 -2.97 15.22
C ALA A 201 13.76 -2.96 16.32
N ASP A 202 12.60 -2.37 16.03
CA ASP A 202 11.41 -2.39 16.88
C ASP A 202 10.61 -3.69 16.66
N ASP A 203 11.08 -4.81 17.20
CA ASP A 203 10.31 -6.07 17.29
C ASP A 203 9.14 -6.02 18.31
N ASN A 204 8.89 -4.86 18.94
CA ASN A 204 7.99 -4.71 20.10
C ASN A 204 6.86 -3.67 19.95
N VAL A 205 6.57 -3.15 18.75
CA VAL A 205 5.48 -2.18 18.57
C VAL A 205 4.41 -2.75 17.63
N LEU A 206 3.39 -3.34 18.28
CA LEU A 206 2.03 -3.72 17.86
C LEU A 206 1.80 -4.07 16.38
#